data_AF-A0A1M5SIE7-F1
#
_entry.id   AF-A0A1M5SIE7-F1
#
_cell.length_a   1.000
_cell.length_b   1.000
_cell.length_c   1.000
_cell.angle_alpha   90.00
_cell.angle_beta   90.00
_cell.angle_gamma   90.00
#
_symmetry.space_group_name_H-M   'P 1'
#
loop_
_entity.id
_entity.type
_entity.pdbx_description
1 polymer ?
#
loop_
_entity_poly.entity_id
_entity_poly.type
_entity_poly.pdbx_seq_one_letter_code
_entity_poly.pdbx_strand_id
1 'polypeptide(L)' 'MYITKDTDFETIATNYPYLIAPLLEIGIKVIECGDVKWGTLGEEIKKLNLNLEEILEKLNKIVEEKGGPEKSFNLKL' A
#
# COMPACT_ATOMS: atom_id res chain seq x y z
N MET A 1 0.20 -1.40 14.15
CA MET A 1 0.40 -1.78 12.73
C MET A 1 -0.76 -1.20 11.94
N TYR A 2 -0.45 -0.31 11.00
CA TYR A 2 -1.41 0.37 10.12
C TYR A 2 -1.66 -0.44 8.84
N ILE A 3 -0.61 -1.07 8.30
CA ILE A 3 -0.68 -1.90 7.10
C ILE A 3 -0.49 -3.36 7.51
N THR A 4 -1.33 -4.24 6.96
CA THR A 4 -1.29 -5.69 7.19
C THR A 4 -1.35 -6.44 5.86
N LYS A 5 -1.10 -7.74 5.88
CA LYS A 5 -1.19 -8.59 4.68
C LYS A 5 -2.58 -8.56 4.03
N ASP A 6 -3.62 -8.37 4.84
CA ASP A 6 -5.02 -8.32 4.43
C ASP A 6 -5.42 -6.91 3.98
N THR A 7 -4.51 -5.93 4.00
CA THR A 7 -4.77 -4.59 3.52
C THR A 7 -4.85 -4.57 2.00
N ASP A 8 -5.98 -4.07 1.49
CA ASP A 8 -6.24 -3.93 0.07
C ASP A 8 -5.48 -2.76 -0.54
N PHE A 9 -5.15 -2.89 -1.83
CA PHE A 9 -4.53 -1.83 -2.61
C PHE A 9 -5.40 -0.57 -2.70
N GLU A 10 -6.73 -0.70 -2.72
CA GLU A 10 -7.68 0.43 -2.65
C GLU A 10 -7.53 1.24 -1.36
N THR A 11 -7.39 0.53 -0.23
CA THR A 11 -7.17 1.15 1.07
C THR A 11 -5.85 1.92 1.05
N ILE A 12 -4.81 1.35 0.44
CA ILE A 12 -3.50 2.01 0.29
C ILE A 12 -3.63 3.23 -0.61
N ALA A 13 -4.22 3.12 -1.79
CA ALA A 13 -4.34 4.24 -2.72
C ALA A 13 -5.17 5.41 -2.13
N THR A 14 -6.19 5.10 -1.33
CA THR A 14 -7.09 6.09 -0.74
C THR A 14 -6.58 6.71 0.55
N ASN A 15 -6.05 5.89 1.47
CA ASN A 15 -5.66 6.32 2.82
C ASN A 15 -4.14 6.52 2.97
N TYR A 16 -3.36 5.92 2.09
CA TYR A 16 -1.90 5.90 2.15
C TYR A 16 -1.27 6.09 0.75
N PRO A 17 -1.67 7.10 -0.04
CA PRO A 17 -1.20 7.26 -1.43
C PRO A 17 0.33 7.41 -1.53
N TYR A 18 0.97 7.90 -0.47
CA TYR A 18 2.42 8.00 -0.35
C TYR A 18 3.13 6.64 -0.31
N LEU A 19 2.43 5.54 0.00
CA LEU A 19 2.99 4.18 -0.06
C LEU A 19 3.03 3.62 -1.48
N ILE A 20 2.32 4.23 -2.45
CA ILE A 20 2.33 3.76 -3.85
C ILE A 20 3.74 3.82 -4.44
N ALA A 21 4.46 4.92 -4.20
CA ALA A 21 5.83 5.09 -4.68
C ALA A 21 6.80 4.02 -4.16
N PRO A 22 6.96 3.80 -2.83
CA PRO A 22 7.85 2.77 -2.31
C PRO A 22 7.41 1.35 -2.67
N LEU A 23 6.10 1.09 -2.81
CA LEU A 23 5.59 -0.19 -3.33
C LEU A 23 6.02 -0.41 -4.79
N LEU A 24 5.96 0.62 -5.62
CA LEU A 24 6.40 0.53 -7.00
C LEU A 24 7.90 0.28 -7.11
N GLU A 25 8.72 0.89 -6.25
CA GLU A 25 10.17 0.68 -6.20
C GLU A 25 10.55 -0.78 -5.89
N ILE A 26 9.74 -1.49 -5.10
CA ILE A 26 9.92 -2.92 -4.83
C ILE A 26 9.26 -3.83 -5.86
N GLY A 27 8.65 -3.26 -6.92
CA GLY A 27 8.01 -4.00 -8.01
C GLY A 27 6.52 -4.30 -7.80
N ILE A 28 5.90 -3.75 -6.76
CA ILE A 28 4.47 -3.91 -6.48
C ILE A 28 3.69 -2.74 -7.09
N LYS A 29 2.91 -3.03 -8.13
CA LYS A 29 2.07 -2.03 -8.79
C LYS A 29 0.71 -1.93 -8.10
N VAL A 30 0.47 -0.80 -7.44
CA VAL A 30 -0.83 -0.47 -6.83
C VAL A 30 -1.83 0.01 -7.89
N ILE A 31 -1.34 0.68 -8.94
CA ILE A 31 -2.16 1.20 -10.04
C ILE A 31 -1.78 0.45 -11.32
N GLU A 32 -2.76 -0.16 -11.97
CA GLU A 32 -2.63 -0.83 -13.26
C GLU A 32 -3.65 -0.23 -14.24
N CYS A 33 -3.21 0.09 -15.46
CA CYS A 33 -4.07 0.63 -16.53
C CYS A 33 -4.87 1.90 -16.16
N GLY A 34 -4.44 2.68 -15.16
CA GLY A 34 -5.11 3.90 -14.71
C GLY A 34 -6.07 3.70 -13.53
N ASP A 35 -6.28 2.47 -13.09
CA ASP A 35 -7.14 2.13 -11.96
C ASP A 35 -6.37 1.43 -10.84
N VAL A 36 -6.89 1.53 -9.62
CA VAL A 36 -6.32 0.81 -8.48
C VAL A 36 -6.57 -0.68 -8.66
N LYS A 37 -5.50 -1.47 -8.51
CA LYS A 37 -5.57 -2.92 -8.59
C LYS A 37 -6.50 -3.49 -7.52
N TRP A 38 -7.30 -4.49 -7.88
CA TRP A 38 -8.00 -5.31 -6.91
C TRP A 38 -7.07 -6.39 -6.35
N GLY A 39 -6.95 -6.43 -5.02
CA GLY A 39 -6.25 -7.50 -4.31
C GLY A 39 -5.67 -7.01 -2.99
N THR A 40 -5.09 -7.95 -2.26
CA THR A 40 -4.41 -7.65 -1.00
C THR A 40 -2.90 -7.57 -1.20
N LEU A 41 -2.25 -6.76 -0.37
CA LEU A 41 -0.80 -6.63 -0.38
C LEU A 41 -0.12 -8.00 -0.17
N GLY A 42 -0.67 -8.83 0.71
CA GLY A 42 -0.08 -10.10 1.08
C GLY A 42 -0.11 -11.14 -0.03
N GLU A 43 -1.17 -11.16 -0.85
CA GLU A 43 -1.23 -12.05 -2.00
C GLU A 43 -0.20 -11.67 -3.06
N GLU A 44 -0.04 -10.37 -3.33
CA GLU A 44 0.91 -9.92 -4.35
C GLU A 44 2.35 -10.19 -3.92
N ILE A 45 2.69 -9.88 -2.66
CA ILE A 45 4.01 -10.15 -2.10
C ILE A 45 4.33 -11.65 -2.19
N LYS A 46 3.37 -12.52 -1.86
CA LYS A 46 3.54 -13.96 -1.98
C LYS A 46 3.74 -14.41 -3.43
N LYS A 47 3.02 -13.82 -4.39
CA LYS A 47 3.18 -14.11 -5.82
C LYS A 47 4.58 -13.73 -6.32
N LEU A 48 5.11 -12.61 -5.83
CA LEU A 48 6.46 -12.14 -6.14
C LEU A 48 7.55 -12.88 -5.35
N ASN A 49 7.18 -13.80 -4.46
CA ASN A 49 8.09 -14.53 -3.57
C ASN A 49 8.96 -13.59 -2.70
N LEU A 50 8.42 -12.43 -2.33
CA LEU A 50 9.10 -11.46 -1.48
C LEU A 50 8.78 -11.71 0.01
N ASN A 51 9.64 -11.19 0.89
CA ASN A 51 9.42 -11.27 2.34
C ASN A 51 8.32 -10.30 2.76
N LEU A 52 7.13 -10.87 3.00
CA LEU A 52 5.95 -10.14 3.49
C LEU A 52 6.24 -9.35 4.77
N GLU A 53 6.90 -9.97 5.75
CA GLU A 53 7.18 -9.34 7.03
C GLU A 53 8.08 -8.11 6.86
N GLU A 54 9.15 -8.22 6.07
CA GLU A 54 10.08 -7.12 5.80
C GLU A 54 9.38 -5.95 5.08
N ILE A 55 8.53 -6.25 4.08
CA ILE A 55 7.79 -5.23 3.34
C ILE A 55 6.77 -4.56 4.26
N LEU A 56 6.01 -5.33 5.05
CA LEU A 56 5.05 -4.78 6.00
C LEU A 56 5.76 -3.89 7.02
N GLU A 57 6.93 -4.29 7.53
CA GLU A 57 7.70 -3.51 8.48
C GLU A 57 8.17 -2.18 7.86
N LYS A 58 8.70 -2.22 6.63
CA LYS A 58 9.04 -1.00 5.88
C LYS A 58 7.85 -0.07 5.68
N LEU A 59 6.71 -0.60 5.25
CA LEU A 59 5.52 0.20 5.01
C LEU A 59 4.99 0.81 6.32
N ASN A 60 4.89 0.01 7.38
CA ASN A 60 4.47 0.49 8.69
C ASN A 60 5.40 1.57 9.21
N LYS A 61 6.71 1.42 9.05
CA LYS A 61 7.69 2.45 9.42
C LYS A 61 7.45 3.76 8.68
N ILE A 62 7.23 3.70 7.37
CA ILE A 62 6.89 4.91 6.58
C ILE A 62 5.60 5.55 7.08
N VAL A 63 4.57 4.74 7.41
CA VAL A 63 3.32 5.27 7.97
C VAL A 63 3.53 5.91 9.34
N GLU A 64 4.36 5.32 10.20
CA GLU A 64 4.71 5.89 11.50
C GLU A 64 5.47 7.21 11.36
N GLU A 65 6.44 7.29 10.44
CA GLU A 65 7.15 8.54 10.14
C GLU A 65 6.24 9.63 9.57
N LYS A 66 5.18 9.23 8.85
CA LYS A 66 4.14 10.13 8.32
C LYS A 66 3.05 10.48 9.34
N GLY A 67 2.99 9.81 10.49
CA GLY A 67 1.99 10.07 11.53
C GLY A 67 0.62 9.43 11.29
N GLY A 68 0.53 8.40 10.44
CA GLY A 68 -0.71 7.66 10.17
C GLY A 68 -1.33 7.93 8.79
N PRO A 69 -2.61 7.56 8.59
CA PRO A 69 -3.28 7.68 7.29
C PRO A 69 -3.49 9.14 6.85
N GLU A 70 -2.82 9.54 5.77
CA GLU A 70 -3.13 10.77 5.03
C GLU A 70 -4.33 10.50 4.11
N LYS A 71 -5.54 10.48 4.69
CA LYS A 71 -6.78 10.41 3.92
C LYS A 71 -6.81 11.56 2.93
N SER A 72 -6.75 11.26 1.63
CA SER A 72 -7.02 12.23 0.57
C SER A 72 -8.53 12.47 0.49
N PHE A 73 -9.09 13.16 1.49
CA PHE A 73 -10.50 13.56 1.49
C PHE A 73 -10.66 14.83 0.65
N ASN A 74 -10.79 14.67 -0.66
CA ASN A 74 -11.40 15.69 -1.52
C ASN A 74 -12.17 15.04 -2.67
N LEU A 75 -13.29 14.40 -2.32
CA LEU A 75 -14.49 14.47 -3.14
C LEU A 75 -15.50 15.28 -2.35
N LYS A 76 -15.36 16.61 -2.42
CA LYS A 76 -16.51 17.49 -2.22
C LYS A 76 -17.45 17.21 -3.39
N LEU A 77 -18.48 16.42 -3.11
CA LEU A 77 -19.73 16.42 -3.87
C LEU A 77 -20.36 17.82 -3.83
#